data_AF-A0A178FEW7-F1
#
_entry.id   AF-A0A178FEW7-F1
#
_cell.length_a   1.000
_cell.length_b   1.000
_cell.length_c   1.000
_cell.angle_alpha   90.00
_cell.angle_beta   90.00
_cell.angle_gamma   90.00
#
_symmetry.space_group_name_H-M   'P 1'
#
loop_
_entity.id
_entity.type
_entity.pdbx_description
1 polymer ?
#
loop_
_entity_poly.entity_id
_entity_poly.type
_entity_poly.pdbx_seq_one_letter_code
_entity_poly.pdbx_strand_id
1 'polypeptide(L)'
;MAPRRSARVSAAAALKKAEEVTTTKIEKTKTEKKPRGITKSKAEKKTKTVVSVVASTPPPPPSLPPPATPTPASSLARPVDPHRTAAPLLTPRGSHITAYPSATTTTPTTTVENLLAGAIAHLLSVDPRLKPVIDKFPDAPFRPADLAVEIDPFQALVSGIIGQQVSGAAAKSIKSKFISLFSATTTTTTDTQVEADGDGEDEVGDAGLRYKPVPFPSPQQVVSMDIPTLRTAGLSQRKAEYIHGLADKFASGELSARMLLTASDEEVLDKLIAVRGLGKWSVEMFLLFGLKRMDVFSTGDLGVQRGMAAFAGRDVSKLKAKSGGKFKYMSEKDMIEIAAPFSPYRSLFMWYMWRWENVDVAVMQA
;
A
#
# COMPACT_ATOMS: atom_id res chain seq x y z
N MET A 1 -54.88 14.75 -2.34
CA MET A 1 -54.84 14.02 -3.62
C MET A 1 -53.39 13.93 -4.10
N ALA A 2 -52.75 12.78 -3.93
CA ALA A 2 -51.77 12.31 -4.92
C ALA A 2 -52.56 11.94 -6.21
N PRO A 3 -51.96 11.59 -7.39
CA PRO A 3 -50.59 11.10 -7.53
C PRO A 3 -49.89 11.27 -8.93
N ARG A 4 -48.69 10.65 -9.07
CA ARG A 4 -48.15 9.97 -10.31
C ARG A 4 -47.79 10.85 -11.52
N ARG A 5 -46.94 10.48 -12.49
CA ARG A 5 -45.97 9.39 -12.78
C ARG A 5 -45.15 9.92 -13.97
N SER A 6 -43.84 9.71 -14.02
CA SER A 6 -43.15 8.76 -14.93
C SER A 6 -43.52 8.85 -16.41
N ALA A 7 -42.52 9.14 -17.28
CA ALA A 7 -42.30 8.38 -18.52
C ALA A 7 -40.93 8.69 -19.15
N ARG A 8 -40.20 7.61 -19.44
CA ARG A 8 -39.10 7.51 -20.39
C ARG A 8 -39.63 7.51 -21.85
N VAL A 9 -38.67 7.59 -22.77
CA VAL A 9 -38.63 7.05 -24.15
C VAL A 9 -39.14 7.95 -25.27
N SER A 10 -38.23 8.43 -26.13
CA SER A 10 -38.13 8.02 -27.54
C SER A 10 -37.41 9.07 -28.40
N ALA A 11 -36.30 8.67 -29.02
CA ALA A 11 -36.10 8.80 -30.47
C ALA A 11 -34.91 7.93 -30.89
N ALA A 12 -35.24 6.88 -31.64
CA ALA A 12 -34.32 5.99 -32.32
C ALA A 12 -34.37 6.27 -33.84
N ALA A 13 -33.39 5.70 -34.56
CA ALA A 13 -33.28 5.54 -36.02
C ALA A 13 -32.76 6.79 -36.78
N ALA A 14 -31.87 6.71 -37.78
CA ALA A 14 -31.21 5.65 -38.54
C ALA A 14 -29.87 6.26 -39.09
N LEU A 15 -28.80 5.54 -39.45
CA LEU A 15 -28.71 4.55 -40.52
C LEU A 15 -27.43 3.68 -40.38
N LYS A 16 -27.62 2.38 -40.59
CA LYS A 16 -26.64 1.36 -41.05
C LYS A 16 -26.19 1.69 -42.48
N LYS A 17 -25.02 1.33 -43.00
CA LYS A 17 -24.45 0.00 -43.39
C LYS A 17 -23.11 0.36 -44.11
N ALA A 18 -22.09 -0.46 -44.33
CA ALA A 18 -21.99 -1.90 -44.54
C ALA A 18 -20.56 -2.41 -44.27
N GLU A 19 -20.50 -3.72 -44.06
CA GLU A 19 -19.33 -4.60 -43.88
C GLU A 19 -18.41 -4.67 -45.09
N GLU A 20 -17.15 -5.07 -44.87
CA GLU A 20 -16.53 -6.07 -45.73
C GLU A 20 -15.62 -7.02 -44.93
N VAL A 21 -15.93 -8.31 -45.06
CA VAL A 21 -15.22 -9.47 -44.55
C VAL A 21 -14.34 -9.98 -45.69
N THR A 22 -13.06 -10.24 -45.44
CA THR A 22 -12.22 -10.96 -46.40
C THR A 22 -11.63 -12.21 -45.75
N THR A 23 -12.16 -13.35 -46.16
CA THR A 23 -11.61 -14.69 -45.93
C THR A 23 -10.62 -14.99 -47.04
N THR A 24 -9.42 -15.50 -46.73
CA THR A 24 -8.61 -16.22 -47.72
C THR A 24 -8.04 -17.48 -47.11
N LYS A 25 -8.20 -18.59 -47.83
CA LYS A 25 -7.68 -19.94 -47.61
C LYS A 25 -6.78 -20.29 -48.81
N ILE A 26 -6.07 -21.43 -48.73
CA ILE A 26 -5.21 -22.11 -49.74
C ILE A 26 -3.71 -21.83 -49.43
N GLU A 27 -2.77 -22.78 -49.33
CA GLU A 27 -2.62 -24.15 -49.86
C GLU A 27 -1.65 -25.00 -49.02
N LYS A 28 -1.77 -26.33 -49.12
CA LYS A 28 -0.76 -27.32 -48.70
C LYS A 28 0.10 -27.69 -49.91
N THR A 29 1.41 -27.82 -49.72
CA THR A 29 2.27 -28.59 -50.64
C THR A 29 3.16 -29.55 -49.86
N LYS A 30 3.29 -30.76 -50.40
CA LYS A 30 3.95 -31.94 -49.85
C LYS A 30 4.85 -32.50 -50.95
N THR A 31 6.15 -32.63 -50.68
CA THR A 31 7.17 -33.44 -51.40
C THR A 31 8.49 -33.24 -50.63
N GLU A 32 9.43 -34.15 -50.40
CA GLU A 32 9.61 -35.58 -50.64
C GLU A 32 10.85 -36.04 -49.80
N LYS A 33 11.10 -37.35 -49.70
CA LYS A 33 12.09 -38.01 -48.81
C LYS A 33 13.44 -38.32 -49.50
N LYS A 34 14.55 -38.19 -48.71
CA LYS A 34 15.81 -39.01 -48.64
C LYS A 34 16.74 -39.09 -49.89
N PRO A 35 18.02 -39.58 -49.80
CA PRO A 35 18.68 -40.46 -48.80
C PRO A 35 20.01 -39.91 -48.18
N ARG A 36 20.36 -40.26 -46.92
CA ARG A 36 21.28 -41.34 -46.47
C ARG A 36 22.68 -41.35 -47.13
N GLY A 37 23.71 -41.08 -46.32
CA GLY A 37 25.12 -41.37 -46.63
C GLY A 37 25.96 -41.47 -45.34
N ILE A 38 26.34 -42.69 -44.97
CA ILE A 38 27.26 -43.04 -43.89
C ILE A 38 28.65 -43.12 -44.50
N THR A 39 29.68 -42.53 -43.89
CA THR A 39 31.05 -43.09 -43.96
C THR A 39 31.81 -42.85 -42.65
N LYS A 40 32.42 -43.94 -42.17
CA LYS A 40 33.38 -44.02 -41.06
C LYS A 40 34.79 -43.78 -41.60
N SER A 41 35.67 -43.21 -40.79
CA SER A 41 37.13 -43.52 -40.68
C SER A 41 37.75 -42.50 -39.71
N LYS A 42 38.84 -42.74 -38.98
CA LYS A 42 39.51 -43.92 -38.40
C LYS A 42 40.50 -43.26 -37.41
N ALA A 43 40.65 -43.87 -36.24
CA ALA A 43 41.49 -43.36 -35.16
C ALA A 43 42.99 -43.29 -35.52
N GLU A 44 43.68 -42.29 -34.98
CA GLU A 44 45.12 -42.37 -34.73
C GLU A 44 45.44 -41.79 -33.34
N LYS A 45 46.11 -42.62 -32.53
CA LYS A 45 46.52 -42.36 -31.14
C LYS A 45 47.77 -41.49 -31.11
N LYS A 46 47.77 -40.44 -30.29
CA LYS A 46 48.97 -39.94 -29.60
C LYS A 46 48.64 -39.68 -28.13
N THR A 47 49.55 -40.15 -27.27
CA THR A 47 49.38 -40.32 -25.83
C THR A 47 50.08 -39.18 -25.06
N LYS A 48 49.54 -38.88 -23.86
CA LYS A 48 50.08 -38.09 -22.73
C LYS A 48 49.88 -36.57 -22.88
N THR A 49 49.37 -35.82 -21.90
CA THR A 49 49.50 -35.90 -20.44
C THR A 49 48.25 -35.34 -19.78
N VAL A 50 47.71 -36.01 -18.76
CA VAL A 50 46.59 -35.52 -17.94
C VAL A 50 47.15 -34.60 -16.86
N VAL A 51 46.73 -33.32 -16.87
CA VAL A 51 46.84 -32.44 -15.71
C VAL A 51 45.42 -32.21 -15.22
N SER A 52 45.12 -32.78 -14.04
CA SER A 52 43.87 -32.57 -13.32
C SER A 52 43.91 -31.18 -12.71
N VAL A 53 43.09 -30.25 -13.22
CA VAL A 53 42.82 -28.98 -12.55
C VAL A 53 41.56 -29.19 -11.71
N VAL A 54 41.77 -29.37 -10.40
CA VAL A 54 40.69 -29.34 -9.41
C VAL A 54 40.24 -27.89 -9.29
N ALA A 55 39.06 -27.57 -9.81
CA ALA A 55 38.43 -26.29 -9.58
C ALA A 55 37.97 -26.21 -8.11
N SER A 56 38.68 -25.44 -7.29
CA SER A 56 38.25 -25.10 -5.94
C SER A 56 37.12 -24.08 -5.99
N THR A 57 35.91 -24.51 -5.64
CA THR A 57 34.77 -23.63 -5.39
C THR A 57 35.04 -22.79 -4.14
N PRO A 58 34.85 -21.45 -4.16
CA PRO A 58 34.96 -20.65 -2.95
C PRO A 58 33.80 -20.96 -1.99
N PRO A 59 34.02 -20.87 -0.66
CA PRO A 59 32.98 -21.13 0.33
C PRO A 59 31.85 -20.10 0.23
N PRO A 60 30.61 -20.46 0.59
CA PRO A 60 29.51 -19.50 0.64
C PRO A 60 29.82 -18.39 1.66
N PRO A 61 29.34 -17.15 1.43
CA PRO A 61 29.50 -16.07 2.39
C PRO A 61 28.82 -16.44 3.72
N PRO A 62 29.32 -15.93 4.86
CA PRO A 62 28.72 -16.20 6.15
C PRO A 62 27.25 -15.76 6.13
N SER A 63 26.36 -16.70 6.43
CA SER A 63 24.95 -16.43 6.69
C SER A 63 24.85 -15.38 7.78
N LEU A 64 24.33 -14.20 7.42
CA LEU A 64 23.94 -13.17 8.39
C LEU A 64 22.99 -13.82 9.41
N PRO A 65 23.17 -13.57 10.72
CA PRO A 65 22.21 -14.05 11.71
C PRO A 65 20.82 -13.49 11.35
N PRO A 66 19.74 -14.25 11.60
CA PRO A 66 18.39 -13.72 11.42
C PRO A 66 18.26 -12.43 12.23
N PRO A 67 17.58 -11.39 11.72
CA PRO A 67 17.33 -10.19 12.52
C PRO A 67 16.64 -10.63 13.81
N ALA A 68 17.29 -10.35 14.94
CA ALA A 68 16.74 -10.66 16.26
C ALA A 68 15.41 -9.92 16.42
N THR A 69 14.36 -10.64 16.79
CA THR A 69 13.07 -10.03 17.17
C THR A 69 13.33 -9.07 18.33
N PRO A 70 13.17 -7.74 18.16
CA PRO A 70 13.48 -6.81 19.23
C PRO A 70 12.49 -6.97 20.39
N THR A 71 13.00 -6.97 21.61
CA THR A 71 12.20 -6.93 22.85
C THR A 71 11.34 -5.66 22.86
N PRO A 72 10.13 -5.62 23.47
CA PRO A 72 9.26 -4.44 23.45
C PRO A 72 9.92 -3.14 23.94
N ALA A 73 10.83 -3.22 24.92
CA ALA A 73 11.59 -2.05 25.38
C ALA A 73 12.61 -1.54 24.34
N SER A 74 13.16 -2.44 23.51
CA SER A 74 14.11 -2.10 22.44
C SER A 74 13.44 -1.48 21.22
N SER A 75 12.13 -1.70 21.00
CA SER A 75 11.42 -1.14 19.85
C SER A 75 11.04 0.33 20.06
N LEU A 76 10.76 0.75 21.29
CA LEU A 76 10.41 2.13 21.67
C LEU A 76 11.60 3.08 21.68
N ALA A 77 12.76 2.62 22.14
CA ALA A 77 14.02 3.38 22.10
C ALA A 77 14.62 3.45 20.68
N ARG A 78 13.98 2.86 19.67
CA ARG A 78 14.51 2.81 18.31
C ARG A 78 14.55 4.22 17.69
N PRO A 79 15.65 4.60 17.05
CA PRO A 79 15.77 5.87 16.33
C PRO A 79 14.79 5.98 15.16
N VAL A 80 14.29 7.19 14.87
CA VAL A 80 13.37 7.46 13.76
C VAL A 80 13.96 8.49 12.78
N ASP A 81 13.73 8.27 11.49
CA ASP A 81 13.98 9.22 10.40
C ASP A 81 12.63 9.64 9.80
N PRO A 82 12.30 10.94 9.75
CA PRO A 82 11.00 11.42 9.26
C PRO A 82 10.63 11.00 7.84
N HIS A 83 11.62 10.74 6.97
CA HIS A 83 11.43 10.33 5.58
C HIS A 83 11.45 8.80 5.39
N ARG A 84 11.70 8.04 6.46
CA ARG A 84 11.66 6.57 6.44
C ARG A 84 10.47 6.05 7.24
N THR A 85 10.09 4.80 7.00
CA THR A 85 8.98 4.20 7.75
C THR A 85 9.35 4.05 9.22
N ALA A 86 8.51 4.64 10.08
CA ALA A 86 8.59 4.48 11.52
C ALA A 86 7.93 3.19 12.00
N ALA A 87 7.19 2.46 11.16
CA ALA A 87 6.56 1.18 11.51
C ALA A 87 7.37 -0.05 11.02
N PRO A 88 7.32 -1.19 11.74
CA PRO A 88 7.77 -2.48 11.23
C PRO A 88 6.90 -2.92 10.04
N LEU A 89 7.55 -3.41 8.97
CA LEU A 89 6.84 -3.91 7.78
C LEU A 89 6.89 -5.43 7.70
N LEU A 90 5.76 -6.05 7.38
CA LEU A 90 5.66 -7.47 7.08
C LEU A 90 5.95 -7.73 5.60
N THR A 91 6.77 -8.75 5.36
CA THR A 91 6.98 -9.30 4.02
C THR A 91 5.87 -10.27 3.65
N PRO A 92 5.63 -10.52 2.35
CA PRO A 92 4.66 -11.52 1.88
C PRO A 92 4.85 -12.95 2.44
N ARG A 93 6.02 -13.28 2.99
CA ARG A 93 6.32 -14.59 3.60
C ARG A 93 6.24 -14.57 5.13
N GLY A 94 5.71 -13.51 5.72
CA GLY A 94 5.52 -13.39 7.18
C GLY A 94 6.76 -12.96 7.98
N SER A 95 7.89 -12.68 7.33
CA SER A 95 9.05 -12.09 8.03
C SER A 95 8.87 -10.57 8.22
N HIS A 96 9.29 -10.02 9.36
CA HIS A 96 9.26 -8.59 9.65
C HIS A 96 10.58 -7.92 9.25
N ILE A 97 10.52 -6.64 8.85
CA ILE A 97 11.71 -5.82 8.57
C ILE A 97 11.50 -4.44 9.19
N THR A 98 12.56 -3.89 9.78
CA THR A 98 12.56 -2.59 10.45
C THR A 98 13.73 -1.75 9.95
N ALA A 99 13.47 -0.47 9.64
CA ALA A 99 14.53 0.47 9.28
C ALA A 99 15.24 1.01 10.53
N TYR A 100 16.56 1.14 10.42
CA TYR A 100 17.37 1.97 11.30
C TYR A 100 17.94 3.12 10.45
N PRO A 101 17.98 4.36 10.97
CA PRO A 101 18.76 5.41 10.33
C PRO A 101 20.22 4.95 10.22
N SER A 102 20.89 5.34 9.13
CA SER A 102 22.34 5.07 9.03
C SER A 102 23.01 5.73 10.23
N ALA A 103 23.89 4.97 10.91
CA ALA A 103 24.57 5.43 12.11
C ALA A 103 25.46 6.65 11.80
N THR A 104 24.88 7.85 11.85
CA THR A 104 25.63 9.07 12.12
C THR A 104 26.01 9.05 13.59
N THR A 105 27.26 9.37 13.90
CA THR A 105 27.93 9.27 15.22
C THR A 105 27.27 10.12 16.34
N THR A 106 26.13 10.74 16.08
CA THR A 106 25.30 11.48 17.04
C THR A 106 24.16 10.60 17.50
N THR A 107 24.05 10.39 18.82
CA THR A 107 22.88 9.79 19.45
C THR A 107 21.59 10.41 18.89
N PRO A 108 20.65 9.62 18.36
CA PRO A 108 19.44 10.16 17.77
C PRO A 108 18.59 10.83 18.84
N THR A 109 18.32 12.13 18.68
CA THR A 109 17.48 12.91 19.60
C THR A 109 16.02 12.45 19.58
N THR A 110 15.59 11.81 18.49
CA THR A 110 14.20 11.39 18.28
C THR A 110 14.08 9.88 18.13
N THR A 111 13.22 9.27 18.95
CA THR A 111 12.91 7.85 19.03
C THR A 111 11.42 7.61 18.80
N VAL A 112 10.99 6.35 18.67
CA VAL A 112 9.57 5.98 18.56
C VAL A 112 8.75 6.49 19.75
N GLU A 113 9.34 6.48 20.94
CA GLU A 113 8.69 6.94 22.18
C GLU A 113 8.41 8.45 22.20
N ASN A 114 9.37 9.27 21.75
CA ASN A 114 9.31 10.73 21.87
C ASN A 114 8.97 11.46 20.57
N LEU A 115 8.81 10.75 19.44
CA LEU A 115 8.57 11.32 18.11
C LEU A 115 7.39 12.29 18.08
N LEU A 116 6.23 11.85 18.57
CA LEU A 116 5.02 12.68 18.54
C LEU A 116 5.18 13.94 19.40
N ALA A 117 5.76 13.80 20.59
CA ALA A 117 6.00 14.93 21.48
C ALA A 117 6.96 15.95 20.85
N GLY A 118 8.05 15.48 20.24
CA GLY A 118 9.00 16.32 19.51
C GLY A 118 8.36 17.01 18.30
N ALA A 119 7.52 16.29 17.54
CA ALA A 119 6.80 16.84 16.40
C ALA A 119 5.79 17.92 16.81
N ILE A 120 5.03 17.69 17.90
CA ILE A 120 4.11 18.69 18.46
C ILE A 120 4.88 19.94 18.91
N ALA A 121 6.01 19.76 19.60
CA ALA A 121 6.86 20.87 20.05
C ALA A 121 7.39 21.69 18.85
N HIS A 122 7.78 21.04 17.76
CA HIS A 122 8.18 21.70 16.52
C HIS A 122 7.02 22.47 15.87
N LEU A 123 5.84 21.86 15.76
CA LEU A 123 4.66 22.53 15.21
C LEU A 123 4.32 23.80 16.00
N LEU A 124 4.36 23.74 17.33
CA LEU A 124 4.09 24.88 18.20
C LEU A 124 5.18 25.96 18.17
N SER A 125 6.44 25.58 17.95
CA SER A 125 7.52 26.57 17.79
C SER A 125 7.42 27.32 16.46
N VAL A 126 6.92 26.66 15.41
CA VAL A 126 6.64 27.26 14.10
C VAL A 126 5.40 28.16 14.15
N ASP A 127 4.28 27.68 14.69
CA ASP A 127 3.06 28.47 14.83
C ASP A 127 2.25 28.11 16.09
N PRO A 128 2.30 28.95 17.15
CA PRO A 128 1.56 28.73 18.39
C PRO A 128 0.03 28.67 18.22
N ARG A 129 -0.52 29.16 17.10
CA ARG A 129 -1.97 29.08 16.82
C ARG A 129 -2.46 27.64 16.68
N LEU A 130 -1.55 26.67 16.49
CA LEU A 130 -1.89 25.24 16.49
C LEU A 130 -2.28 24.71 17.88
N LYS A 131 -1.98 25.41 18.97
CA LYS A 131 -2.22 24.89 20.33
C LYS A 131 -3.66 24.44 20.58
N PRO A 132 -4.71 25.20 20.23
CA PRO A 132 -6.08 24.78 20.53
C PRO A 132 -6.54 23.55 19.75
N VAL A 133 -6.10 23.38 18.49
CA VAL A 133 -6.41 22.16 17.73
C VAL A 133 -5.67 20.96 18.29
N ILE A 134 -4.43 21.14 18.76
CA ILE A 134 -3.64 20.11 19.43
C ILE A 134 -4.31 19.69 20.74
N ASP A 135 -4.68 20.64 21.60
CA ASP A 135 -5.34 20.38 22.88
C ASP A 135 -6.70 19.68 22.69
N LYS A 136 -7.47 20.08 21.67
CA LYS A 136 -8.78 19.50 21.36
C LYS A 136 -8.69 18.09 20.78
N PHE A 137 -7.62 17.78 20.07
CA PHE A 137 -7.42 16.50 19.39
C PHE A 137 -6.08 15.86 19.81
N PRO A 138 -5.98 15.38 21.07
CA PRO A 138 -4.74 14.79 21.60
C PRO A 138 -4.43 13.43 20.96
N ASP A 139 -5.43 12.76 20.38
CA ASP A 139 -5.30 11.46 19.71
C ASP A 139 -4.80 11.61 18.26
N ALA A 140 -3.75 12.41 18.08
CA ALA A 140 -3.03 12.50 16.82
C ALA A 140 -2.36 11.16 16.47
N PRO A 141 -2.16 10.85 15.17
CA PRO A 141 -1.41 9.68 14.75
C PRO A 141 0.04 9.76 15.21
N PHE A 142 0.78 8.65 15.05
CA PHE A 142 2.20 8.53 15.39
C PHE A 142 2.49 8.43 16.89
N ARG A 143 1.49 8.03 17.69
CA ARG A 143 1.75 7.62 19.07
C ARG A 143 2.65 6.38 19.08
N PRO A 144 3.41 6.12 20.15
CA PRO A 144 4.25 4.94 20.23
C PRO A 144 3.48 3.64 19.93
N ALA A 145 2.23 3.55 20.38
CA ALA A 145 1.32 2.43 20.06
C ALA A 145 1.04 2.32 18.55
N ASP A 146 0.79 3.42 17.84
CA ASP A 146 0.53 3.42 16.39
C ASP A 146 1.75 3.01 15.58
N LEU A 147 2.95 3.37 16.06
CA LEU A 147 4.22 3.08 15.42
C LEU A 147 4.72 1.66 15.70
N ALA A 148 4.23 1.04 16.78
CA ALA A 148 4.52 -0.35 17.11
C ALA A 148 3.68 -1.35 16.29
N VAL A 149 2.60 -0.90 15.65
CA VAL A 149 1.75 -1.76 14.81
C VAL A 149 2.54 -2.24 13.60
N GLU A 150 2.56 -3.56 13.39
CA GLU A 150 3.11 -4.16 12.19
C GLU A 150 2.20 -3.91 10.98
N ILE A 151 2.81 -3.47 9.88
CA ILE A 151 2.08 -3.15 8.66
C ILE A 151 2.45 -4.14 7.58
N ASP A 152 1.46 -4.87 7.06
CA ASP A 152 1.57 -5.54 5.76
C ASP A 152 1.27 -4.52 4.64
N PRO A 153 2.28 -4.09 3.85
CA PRO A 153 2.09 -3.11 2.80
C PRO A 153 1.13 -3.58 1.69
N PHE A 154 1.18 -4.86 1.35
CA PHE A 154 0.33 -5.44 0.32
C PHE A 154 -1.13 -5.42 0.79
N GLN A 155 -1.38 -5.92 1.99
CA GLN A 155 -2.71 -5.87 2.60
C GLN A 155 -3.25 -4.43 2.69
N ALA A 156 -2.41 -3.48 3.13
CA ALA A 156 -2.81 -2.08 3.28
C ALA A 156 -3.20 -1.45 1.94
N LEU A 157 -2.41 -1.65 0.89
CA LEU A 157 -2.69 -1.16 -0.45
C LEU A 157 -3.94 -1.81 -1.06
N VAL A 158 -4.10 -3.13 -0.93
CA VAL A 158 -5.31 -3.84 -1.39
C VAL A 158 -6.55 -3.34 -0.64
N SER A 159 -6.46 -3.19 0.68
CA SER A 159 -7.55 -2.64 1.50
C SER A 159 -7.92 -1.22 1.06
N GLY A 160 -6.92 -0.40 0.71
CA GLY A 160 -7.11 0.92 0.14
C GLY A 160 -7.90 0.90 -1.17
N ILE A 161 -7.53 0.03 -2.11
CA ILE A 161 -8.26 -0.15 -3.39
C ILE A 161 -9.70 -0.62 -3.14
N ILE A 162 -9.91 -1.56 -2.23
CA ILE A 162 -11.24 -2.06 -1.85
C ILE A 162 -12.13 -0.92 -1.35
N GLY A 163 -11.59 -0.05 -0.48
CA GLY A 163 -12.32 1.05 0.17
C GLY A 163 -12.70 2.22 -0.74
N GLN A 164 -12.11 2.34 -1.93
CA GLN A 164 -12.40 3.47 -2.83
C GLN A 164 -13.90 3.56 -3.19
N GLN A 165 -14.50 4.75 -3.07
CA GLN A 165 -15.89 5.03 -3.48
C GLN A 165 -16.98 4.15 -2.83
N VAL A 166 -16.71 3.54 -1.68
CA VAL A 166 -17.68 2.74 -0.93
C VAL A 166 -17.67 3.14 0.55
N SER A 167 -18.73 2.80 1.29
CA SER A 167 -18.76 3.01 2.74
C SER A 167 -17.76 2.08 3.46
N GLY A 168 -17.34 2.44 4.67
CA GLY A 168 -16.48 1.59 5.49
C GLY A 168 -17.08 0.21 5.77
N ALA A 169 -18.40 0.14 6.00
CA ALA A 169 -19.12 -1.12 6.19
C ALA A 169 -19.10 -2.00 4.92
N ALA A 170 -19.30 -1.40 3.75
CA ALA A 170 -19.21 -2.10 2.47
C ALA A 170 -17.77 -2.59 2.20
N ALA A 171 -16.76 -1.74 2.46
CA ALA A 171 -15.35 -2.11 2.32
C ALA A 171 -14.98 -3.29 3.23
N LYS A 172 -15.42 -3.27 4.50
CA LYS A 172 -15.22 -4.37 5.45
C LYS A 172 -15.87 -5.67 4.96
N SER A 173 -17.09 -5.60 4.45
CA SER A 173 -17.79 -6.76 3.89
C SER A 173 -17.06 -7.35 2.68
N ILE A 174 -16.64 -6.50 1.72
CA ILE A 174 -15.89 -6.94 0.53
C ILE A 174 -14.54 -7.53 0.93
N LYS A 175 -13.81 -6.91 1.86
CA LYS A 175 -12.53 -7.42 2.36
C LYS A 175 -12.68 -8.80 3.01
N SER A 176 -13.71 -8.98 3.84
CA SER A 176 -14.01 -10.28 4.47
C SER A 176 -14.26 -11.36 3.41
N LYS A 177 -15.17 -11.10 2.46
CA LYS A 177 -15.46 -12.02 1.36
C LYS A 177 -14.24 -12.31 0.49
N PHE A 178 -13.40 -11.30 0.24
CA PHE A 178 -12.16 -11.44 -0.51
C PHE A 178 -11.21 -12.41 0.19
N ILE A 179 -10.99 -12.27 1.51
CA ILE A 179 -10.17 -13.19 2.30
C ILE A 179 -10.75 -14.61 2.27
N SER A 180 -12.08 -14.74 2.38
CA SER A 180 -12.77 -16.03 2.34
C SER A 180 -12.56 -16.82 1.05
N LEU A 181 -12.29 -16.17 -0.09
CA LEU A 181 -11.97 -16.85 -1.35
C LEU A 181 -10.70 -17.71 -1.25
N PHE A 182 -9.81 -17.41 -0.31
CA PHE A 182 -8.53 -18.09 -0.15
C PHE A 182 -8.49 -19.03 1.05
N SER A 183 -9.55 -19.05 1.89
CA SER A 183 -9.64 -19.92 3.07
C SER A 183 -9.97 -21.37 2.70
N ALA A 184 -10.76 -21.58 1.64
CA ALA A 184 -11.21 -22.91 1.23
C ALA A 184 -10.10 -23.79 0.64
N THR A 185 -8.99 -23.20 0.20
CA THR A 185 -7.85 -23.91 -0.40
C THR A 185 -6.91 -24.51 0.65
N THR A 186 -6.96 -24.05 1.90
CA THR A 186 -6.07 -24.50 2.98
C THR A 186 -6.59 -25.78 3.67
N THR A 187 -7.81 -26.22 3.38
CA THR A 187 -8.45 -27.40 4.02
C THR A 187 -8.09 -28.73 3.36
N THR A 188 -6.94 -28.83 2.68
CA THR A 188 -6.43 -30.10 2.15
C THR A 188 -5.04 -30.33 2.74
N THR A 189 -4.93 -31.41 3.53
CA THR A 189 -3.69 -31.97 4.12
C THR A 189 -3.25 -31.41 5.49
N THR A 190 -3.99 -31.75 6.54
CA THR A 190 -3.41 -32.12 7.85
C THR A 190 -4.44 -32.96 8.62
N ASP A 191 -4.50 -34.25 8.31
CA ASP A 191 -4.91 -35.26 9.28
C ASP A 191 -3.71 -35.46 10.22
N THR A 192 -3.66 -34.67 11.29
CA THR A 192 -2.84 -34.99 12.45
C THR A 192 -3.53 -34.41 13.66
N GLN A 193 -4.09 -35.30 14.49
CA GLN A 193 -4.52 -34.97 15.83
C GLN A 193 -3.35 -34.32 16.56
N VAL A 194 -3.55 -33.08 17.03
CA VAL A 194 -2.68 -32.46 18.02
C VAL A 194 -3.58 -32.12 19.20
N GLU A 195 -3.31 -32.82 20.30
CA GLU A 195 -3.88 -32.64 21.62
C GLU A 195 -3.77 -31.18 22.08
N ALA A 196 -4.80 -30.74 22.79
CA ALA A 196 -4.96 -29.37 23.25
C ALA A 196 -4.23 -29.15 24.58
N ASP A 197 -3.20 -28.29 24.58
CA ASP A 197 -2.65 -27.67 25.79
C ASP A 197 -2.35 -26.19 25.49
N GLY A 198 -2.87 -25.28 26.31
CA GLY A 198 -2.38 -23.89 26.40
C GLY A 198 -3.42 -22.77 26.22
N ASP A 199 -4.15 -22.48 27.29
CA ASP A 199 -4.44 -21.16 27.88
C ASP A 199 -4.28 -19.92 26.98
N GLY A 200 -5.33 -19.58 26.24
CA GLY A 200 -5.55 -18.27 25.64
C GLY A 200 -7.00 -17.84 25.86
N GLU A 201 -7.21 -16.62 26.32
CA GLU A 201 -8.53 -16.03 26.56
C GLU A 201 -9.27 -15.85 25.21
N ASP A 202 -9.99 -16.90 24.79
CA ASP A 202 -10.80 -16.92 23.57
C ASP A 202 -12.19 -16.29 23.80
N GLU A 203 -12.57 -15.29 23.00
CA GLU A 203 -13.96 -14.81 22.94
C GLU A 203 -14.88 -15.91 22.38
N VAL A 204 -15.84 -16.34 23.20
CA VAL A 204 -16.77 -17.44 22.92
C VAL A 204 -17.89 -16.97 21.96
N GLY A 205 -17.89 -17.48 20.73
CA GLY A 205 -19.03 -17.41 19.82
C GLY A 205 -20.02 -18.57 20.03
N ASP A 206 -21.29 -18.33 19.67
CA ASP A 206 -22.51 -19.15 19.87
C ASP A 206 -22.49 -20.61 19.31
N ALA A 207 -21.36 -21.14 18.87
CA ALA A 207 -21.29 -22.50 18.33
C ALA A 207 -19.97 -23.25 18.61
N GLY A 208 -19.22 -22.89 19.66
CA GLY A 208 -18.10 -23.71 20.16
C GLY A 208 -16.95 -24.01 19.19
N LEU A 209 -16.94 -23.39 18.00
CA LEU A 209 -15.91 -23.59 16.99
C LEU A 209 -14.85 -22.50 17.15
N ARG A 210 -13.63 -22.89 17.56
CA ARG A 210 -12.46 -22.01 17.54
C ARG A 210 -12.18 -21.56 16.10
N TYR A 211 -12.62 -20.36 15.73
CA TYR A 211 -12.31 -19.79 14.43
C TYR A 211 -10.90 -19.24 14.45
N LYS A 212 -9.93 -20.00 13.92
CA LYS A 212 -8.60 -19.45 13.67
C LYS A 212 -8.75 -18.31 12.64
N PRO A 213 -8.28 -17.08 12.93
CA PRO A 213 -8.39 -15.97 11.99
C PRO A 213 -7.74 -16.36 10.66
N VAL A 214 -8.47 -16.25 9.56
CA VAL A 214 -7.91 -16.52 8.23
C VAL A 214 -6.91 -15.41 7.91
N PRO A 215 -5.64 -15.74 7.61
CA PRO A 215 -4.67 -14.73 7.22
C PRO A 215 -5.05 -14.07 5.90
N PHE A 216 -4.58 -12.84 5.69
CA PHE A 216 -4.74 -12.16 4.40
C PHE A 216 -3.98 -12.93 3.30
N PRO A 217 -4.53 -13.07 2.08
CA PRO A 217 -3.88 -13.85 1.03
C PRO A 217 -2.57 -13.21 0.58
N SER A 218 -1.57 -14.05 0.30
CA SER A 218 -0.29 -13.61 -0.25
C SER A 218 -0.45 -13.10 -1.69
N PRO A 219 0.48 -12.26 -2.19
CA PRO A 219 0.50 -11.83 -3.59
C PRO A 219 0.43 -13.01 -4.57
N GLN A 220 1.16 -14.10 -4.29
CA GLN A 220 1.17 -15.30 -5.14
C GLN A 220 -0.20 -15.99 -5.18
N GLN A 221 -0.90 -16.07 -4.04
CA GLN A 221 -2.27 -16.60 -4.00
C GLN A 221 -3.21 -15.74 -4.84
N VAL A 222 -3.13 -14.41 -4.71
CA VAL A 222 -3.98 -13.48 -5.47
C VAL A 222 -3.70 -13.55 -6.98
N VAL A 223 -2.44 -13.63 -7.40
CA VAL A 223 -2.06 -13.77 -8.82
C VAL A 223 -2.59 -15.08 -9.42
N SER A 224 -2.61 -16.15 -8.63
CA SER A 224 -3.09 -17.47 -9.07
C SER A 224 -4.62 -17.53 -9.22
N MET A 225 -5.34 -16.54 -8.70
CA MET A 225 -6.80 -16.44 -8.80
C MET A 225 -7.21 -15.67 -10.05
N ASP A 226 -8.20 -16.17 -10.80
CA ASP A 226 -8.73 -15.44 -11.94
C ASP A 226 -9.60 -14.25 -11.53
N ILE A 227 -9.59 -13.20 -12.36
CA ILE A 227 -10.33 -11.96 -12.12
C ILE A 227 -11.85 -12.20 -11.92
N PRO A 228 -12.55 -13.01 -12.74
CA PRO A 228 -13.95 -13.36 -12.49
C PRO A 228 -14.21 -13.90 -11.09
N THR A 229 -13.36 -14.81 -10.58
CA THR A 229 -13.47 -15.34 -9.22
C THR A 229 -13.26 -14.25 -8.16
N LEU A 230 -12.24 -13.39 -8.31
CA LEU A 230 -12.03 -12.26 -7.38
C LEU A 230 -13.25 -11.34 -7.28
N ARG A 231 -13.98 -11.14 -8.38
CA ARG A 231 -15.19 -10.31 -8.40
C ARG A 231 -16.34 -10.89 -7.59
N THR A 232 -16.39 -12.19 -7.36
CA THR A 232 -17.43 -12.83 -6.53
C THR A 232 -17.40 -12.32 -5.08
N ALA A 233 -16.27 -11.76 -4.61
CA ALA A 233 -16.17 -11.08 -3.32
C ALA A 233 -16.90 -9.72 -3.26
N GLY A 234 -17.45 -9.23 -4.37
CA GLY A 234 -18.09 -7.91 -4.47
C GLY A 234 -17.18 -6.81 -5.02
N LEU A 235 -16.04 -7.17 -5.62
CA LEU A 235 -15.17 -6.22 -6.32
C LEU A 235 -15.77 -5.83 -7.67
N SER A 236 -15.58 -4.56 -8.06
CA SER A 236 -15.79 -4.16 -9.45
C SER A 236 -14.72 -4.78 -10.34
N GLN A 237 -14.99 -4.89 -11.65
CA GLN A 237 -14.02 -5.39 -12.65
C GLN A 237 -12.68 -4.64 -12.54
N ARG A 238 -12.73 -3.30 -12.49
CA ARG A 238 -11.54 -2.45 -12.35
C ARG A 238 -10.77 -2.73 -11.06
N LYS A 239 -11.46 -2.82 -9.91
CA LYS A 239 -10.78 -3.11 -8.63
C LYS A 239 -10.13 -4.49 -8.62
N ALA A 240 -10.77 -5.49 -9.21
CA ALA A 240 -10.19 -6.82 -9.35
C ALA A 240 -8.92 -6.79 -10.22
N GLU A 241 -8.95 -6.09 -11.36
CA GLU A 241 -7.75 -5.86 -12.20
C GLU A 241 -6.63 -5.13 -11.45
N TYR A 242 -6.97 -4.10 -10.67
CA TYR A 242 -5.98 -3.31 -9.91
C TYR A 242 -5.32 -4.15 -8.82
N ILE A 243 -6.11 -4.91 -8.08
CA ILE A 243 -5.62 -5.80 -7.02
C ILE A 243 -4.75 -6.91 -7.62
N HIS A 244 -5.18 -7.51 -8.73
CA HIS A 244 -4.42 -8.55 -9.42
C HIS A 244 -3.08 -8.01 -9.95
N GLY A 245 -3.08 -6.85 -10.63
CA GLY A 245 -1.85 -6.21 -11.11
C GLY A 245 -0.93 -5.73 -9.98
N LEU A 246 -1.47 -5.28 -8.86
CA LEU A 246 -0.68 -4.97 -7.66
C LEU A 246 -0.03 -6.25 -7.09
N ALA A 247 -0.79 -7.35 -7.02
CA ALA A 247 -0.28 -8.63 -6.56
C ALA A 247 0.84 -9.16 -7.46
N ASP A 248 0.72 -9.00 -8.78
CA ASP A 248 1.77 -9.37 -9.75
C ASP A 248 3.08 -8.61 -9.50
N LYS A 249 3.02 -7.30 -9.25
CA LYS A 249 4.19 -6.49 -8.91
C LYS A 249 4.85 -6.88 -7.59
N PHE A 250 4.07 -7.28 -6.59
CA PHE A 250 4.61 -7.83 -5.34
C PHE A 250 5.16 -9.25 -5.51
N ALA A 251 4.51 -10.07 -6.34
CA ALA A 251 4.91 -11.45 -6.58
C ALA A 251 6.21 -11.55 -7.40
N SER A 252 6.40 -10.65 -8.37
CA SER A 252 7.62 -10.52 -9.17
C SER A 252 8.79 -9.85 -8.42
N GLY A 253 8.51 -9.18 -7.30
CA GLY A 253 9.51 -8.44 -6.52
C GLY A 253 9.78 -7.02 -7.01
N GLU A 254 9.07 -6.53 -8.03
CA GLU A 254 9.11 -5.13 -8.47
C GLU A 254 8.71 -4.18 -7.32
N LEU A 255 7.69 -4.59 -6.55
CA LEU A 255 7.33 -4.00 -5.27
C LEU A 255 7.66 -4.99 -4.15
N SER A 256 8.23 -4.50 -3.05
CA SER A 256 8.52 -5.32 -1.88
C SER A 256 8.51 -4.48 -0.60
N ALA A 257 8.26 -5.12 0.54
CA ALA A 257 8.35 -4.46 1.85
C ALA A 257 9.74 -3.83 2.06
N ARG A 258 10.81 -4.51 1.63
CA ARG A 258 12.19 -3.99 1.71
C ARG A 258 12.38 -2.72 0.89
N MET A 259 11.82 -2.67 -0.32
CA MET A 259 11.86 -1.46 -1.15
C MET A 259 11.10 -0.31 -0.47
N LEU A 260 9.86 -0.55 -0.03
CA LEU A 260 9.03 0.47 0.64
C LEU A 260 9.65 0.99 1.96
N LEU A 261 10.43 0.14 2.63
CA LEU A 261 11.16 0.48 3.86
C LEU A 261 12.33 1.45 3.61
N THR A 262 13.02 1.31 2.47
CA THR A 262 14.34 1.93 2.25
C THR A 262 14.36 3.03 1.19
N ALA A 263 13.40 3.02 0.26
CA ALA A 263 13.27 3.99 -0.82
C ALA A 263 12.86 5.38 -0.31
N SER A 264 13.23 6.43 -1.05
CA SER A 264 12.81 7.82 -0.74
C SER A 264 11.30 8.00 -0.87
N ASP A 265 10.77 9.15 -0.44
CA ASP A 265 9.36 9.51 -0.66
C ASP A 265 9.03 9.55 -2.16
N GLU A 266 9.88 10.19 -2.97
CA GLU A 266 9.69 10.29 -4.42
C GLU A 266 9.68 8.91 -5.10
N GLU A 267 10.64 8.05 -4.77
CA GLU A 267 10.75 6.72 -5.37
C GLU A 267 9.52 5.84 -5.07
N VAL A 268 8.99 5.91 -3.85
CA VAL A 268 7.76 5.18 -3.48
C VAL A 268 6.55 5.76 -4.20
N LEU A 269 6.44 7.10 -4.29
CA LEU A 269 5.39 7.78 -5.04
C LEU A 269 5.38 7.33 -6.50
N ASP A 270 6.51 7.41 -7.19
CA ASP A 270 6.64 7.08 -8.60
C ASP A 270 6.25 5.62 -8.87
N LYS A 271 6.78 4.68 -8.07
CA LYS A 271 6.50 3.25 -8.23
C LYS A 271 5.04 2.90 -7.95
N LEU A 272 4.43 3.48 -6.90
CA LEU A 272 3.05 3.16 -6.54
C LEU A 272 2.04 3.85 -7.46
N ILE A 273 2.29 5.08 -7.94
CA ILE A 273 1.42 5.76 -8.91
C ILE A 273 1.41 5.02 -10.26
N ALA A 274 2.54 4.38 -10.64
CA ALA A 274 2.59 3.55 -11.83
C ALA A 274 1.68 2.31 -11.76
N VAL A 275 1.21 1.93 -10.55
CA VAL A 275 0.22 0.88 -10.39
C VAL A 275 -1.16 1.40 -10.75
N ARG A 276 -1.74 0.87 -11.83
CA ARG A 276 -3.10 1.19 -12.27
C ARG A 276 -4.08 1.01 -11.10
N GLY A 277 -4.80 2.08 -10.76
CA GLY A 277 -5.77 2.10 -9.65
C GLY A 277 -5.29 2.83 -8.39
N LEU A 278 -4.00 3.19 -8.31
CA LEU A 278 -3.44 4.04 -7.26
C LEU A 278 -3.12 5.43 -7.84
N GLY A 279 -3.82 6.45 -7.35
CA GLY A 279 -3.51 7.84 -7.66
C GLY A 279 -2.62 8.48 -6.59
N LYS A 280 -2.02 9.63 -6.91
CA LYS A 280 -1.15 10.40 -5.99
C LYS A 280 -1.70 10.51 -4.58
N TRP A 281 -2.95 10.97 -4.43
CA TRP A 281 -3.61 11.08 -3.12
C TRP A 281 -3.64 9.76 -2.35
N SER A 282 -4.00 8.64 -2.99
CA SER A 282 -4.04 7.33 -2.34
C SER A 282 -2.65 6.88 -1.87
N VAL A 283 -1.62 7.17 -2.65
CA VAL A 283 -0.24 6.86 -2.30
C VAL A 283 0.25 7.74 -1.14
N GLU A 284 -0.06 9.03 -1.14
CA GLU A 284 0.25 9.93 -0.02
C GLU A 284 -0.43 9.46 1.28
N MET A 285 -1.70 9.05 1.21
CA MET A 285 -2.41 8.46 2.37
C MET A 285 -1.75 7.16 2.83
N PHE A 286 -1.24 6.35 1.90
CA PHE A 286 -0.50 5.13 2.23
C PHE A 286 0.86 5.44 2.87
N LEU A 287 1.61 6.44 2.38
CA LEU A 287 2.87 6.86 2.99
C LEU A 287 2.66 7.34 4.45
N LEU A 288 1.60 8.12 4.68
CA LEU A 288 1.28 8.63 6.01
C LEU A 288 0.73 7.54 6.94
N PHE A 289 -0.36 6.87 6.58
CA PHE A 289 -1.05 5.96 7.50
C PHE A 289 -0.51 4.53 7.47
N GLY A 290 -0.03 4.08 6.30
CA GLY A 290 0.55 2.76 6.10
C GLY A 290 2.03 2.73 6.47
N LEU A 291 2.85 3.61 5.88
CA LEU A 291 4.30 3.64 6.16
C LEU A 291 4.69 4.57 7.33
N LYS A 292 3.73 5.25 7.96
CA LYS A 292 4.02 6.15 9.09
C LYS A 292 5.13 7.18 8.81
N ARG A 293 5.23 7.67 7.57
CA ARG A 293 6.21 8.71 7.21
C ARG A 293 5.73 10.07 7.71
N MET A 294 6.63 10.82 8.33
CA MET A 294 6.30 12.05 9.07
C MET A 294 6.27 13.31 8.20
N ASP A 295 6.84 13.26 6.99
CA ASP A 295 6.98 14.44 6.14
C ASP A 295 6.24 14.39 4.80
N VAL A 296 5.02 13.83 4.82
CA VAL A 296 4.12 13.75 3.66
C VAL A 296 3.10 14.87 3.69
N PHE A 297 2.84 15.52 2.55
CA PHE A 297 1.87 16.61 2.46
C PHE A 297 1.04 16.56 1.16
N SER A 298 -0.27 16.30 1.30
CA SER A 298 -1.18 16.12 0.16
C SER A 298 -1.88 17.42 -0.22
N THR A 299 -1.34 18.09 -1.23
CA THR A 299 -1.91 19.33 -1.79
C THR A 299 -3.22 19.08 -2.55
N GLY A 300 -3.45 17.84 -3.00
CA GLY A 300 -4.65 17.42 -3.72
C GLY A 300 -5.86 17.09 -2.85
N ASP A 301 -5.69 16.97 -1.52
CA ASP A 301 -6.76 16.64 -0.59
C ASP A 301 -7.65 17.86 -0.32
N LEU A 302 -8.95 17.77 -0.66
CA LEU A 302 -9.88 18.88 -0.49
C LEU A 302 -10.14 19.23 0.98
N GLY A 303 -10.06 18.26 1.90
CA GLY A 303 -10.20 18.48 3.33
C GLY A 303 -9.00 19.25 3.90
N VAL A 304 -7.79 18.88 3.49
CA VAL A 304 -6.55 19.60 3.84
C VAL A 304 -6.58 21.00 3.24
N GLN A 305 -6.92 21.15 1.95
CA GLN A 305 -7.05 22.46 1.30
C GLN A 305 -8.00 23.38 2.07
N ARG A 306 -9.13 22.82 2.52
CA ARG A 306 -10.14 23.53 3.29
C ARG A 306 -9.61 23.97 4.66
N GLY A 307 -8.99 23.05 5.40
CA GLY A 307 -8.33 23.35 6.68
C GLY A 307 -7.24 24.41 6.55
N MET A 308 -6.39 24.29 5.54
CA MET A 308 -5.33 25.27 5.23
C MET A 308 -5.90 26.65 4.90
N ALA A 309 -6.98 26.71 4.12
CA ALA A 309 -7.66 27.97 3.82
C ALA A 309 -8.21 28.64 5.10
N ALA A 310 -8.86 27.87 5.97
CA ALA A 310 -9.33 28.37 7.26
C ALA A 310 -8.17 28.77 8.19
N PHE A 311 -7.07 28.01 8.24
CA PHE A 311 -5.85 28.32 8.99
C PHE A 311 -5.19 29.62 8.54
N ALA A 312 -5.24 29.90 7.24
CA ALA A 312 -4.80 31.16 6.65
C ALA A 312 -5.82 32.31 6.80
N GLY A 313 -6.89 32.13 7.58
CA GLY A 313 -7.89 33.16 7.87
C GLY A 313 -8.90 33.41 6.74
N ARG A 314 -9.02 32.49 5.77
CA ARG A 314 -10.02 32.60 4.70
C ARG A 314 -11.38 32.11 5.19
N ASP A 315 -12.43 32.84 4.85
CA ASP A 315 -13.81 32.39 5.05
C ASP A 315 -14.19 31.32 4.02
N VAL A 316 -14.05 30.06 4.41
CA VAL A 316 -14.30 28.89 3.56
C VAL A 316 -15.74 28.80 3.06
N SER A 317 -16.72 29.40 3.77
CA SER A 317 -18.14 29.39 3.37
C SER A 317 -18.42 30.29 2.18
N LYS A 318 -17.55 31.29 1.96
CA LYS A 318 -17.64 32.25 0.86
C LYS A 318 -16.82 31.85 -0.37
N LEU A 319 -15.99 30.80 -0.27
CA LEU A 319 -15.19 30.32 -1.39
C LEU A 319 -16.06 29.59 -2.42
N LYS A 320 -15.98 30.02 -3.69
CA LYS A 320 -16.75 29.47 -4.81
C LYS A 320 -15.84 29.01 -5.93
N ALA A 321 -16.32 28.08 -6.76
CA ALA A 321 -15.63 27.67 -7.97
C ALA A 321 -15.49 28.85 -8.93
N LYS A 322 -14.26 29.05 -9.43
CA LYS A 322 -14.05 29.95 -10.56
C LYS A 322 -14.64 29.29 -11.81
N SER A 323 -15.32 30.08 -12.65
CA SER A 323 -15.95 29.57 -13.88
C SER A 323 -14.94 28.80 -14.73
N GLY A 324 -15.28 27.57 -15.10
CA GLY A 324 -14.47 26.70 -15.98
C GLY A 324 -13.31 25.94 -15.33
N GLY A 325 -13.06 26.08 -14.02
CA GLY A 325 -11.96 25.40 -13.32
C GLY A 325 -12.40 24.36 -12.30
N LYS A 326 -11.51 23.40 -11.97
CA LYS A 326 -11.69 22.50 -10.82
C LYS A 326 -11.69 23.32 -9.53
N PHE A 327 -12.70 23.13 -8.69
CA PHE A 327 -12.81 23.83 -7.40
C PHE A 327 -11.62 23.49 -6.50
N LYS A 328 -11.12 24.51 -5.79
CA LYS A 328 -10.04 24.41 -4.80
C LYS A 328 -10.21 25.47 -3.72
N TYR A 329 -9.93 25.14 -2.47
CA TYR A 329 -9.97 26.11 -1.35
C TYR A 329 -8.70 26.95 -1.28
N MET A 330 -7.56 26.36 -1.64
CA MET A 330 -6.25 27.00 -1.65
C MET A 330 -5.43 26.53 -2.86
N SER A 331 -4.48 27.36 -3.32
CA SER A 331 -3.58 26.99 -4.40
C SER A 331 -2.51 26.01 -3.89
N GLU A 332 -2.05 25.07 -4.71
CA GLU A 332 -0.98 24.14 -4.34
C GLU A 332 0.30 24.89 -3.93
N LYS A 333 0.64 25.98 -4.63
CA LYS A 333 1.76 26.85 -4.29
C LYS A 333 1.64 27.43 -2.88
N ASP A 334 0.49 28.05 -2.57
CA ASP A 334 0.24 28.65 -1.24
C ASP A 334 0.33 27.57 -0.15
N MET A 335 -0.22 26.38 -0.40
CA MET A 335 -0.19 25.28 0.56
C MET A 335 1.24 24.82 0.84
N ILE A 336 2.07 24.69 -0.20
CA ILE A 336 3.48 24.30 -0.06
C ILE A 336 4.25 25.36 0.73
N GLU A 337 4.07 26.64 0.43
CA GLU A 337 4.73 27.74 1.13
C GLU A 337 4.36 27.78 2.62
N ILE A 338 3.08 27.63 2.96
CA ILE A 338 2.61 27.59 4.35
C ILE A 338 3.10 26.33 5.07
N ALA A 339 3.13 25.18 4.38
CA ALA A 339 3.52 23.91 5.00
C ALA A 339 5.04 23.74 5.15
N ALA A 340 5.86 24.47 4.38
CA ALA A 340 7.30 24.27 4.33
C ALA A 340 8.00 24.37 5.70
N PRO A 341 7.70 25.35 6.59
CA PRO A 341 8.33 25.46 7.90
C PRO A 341 8.00 24.28 8.86
N PHE A 342 6.93 23.54 8.58
CA PHE A 342 6.52 22.39 9.39
C PHE A 342 7.28 21.11 9.04
N SER A 343 8.14 21.12 8.01
CA SER A 343 9.08 20.01 7.78
C SER A 343 10.04 19.88 8.99
N PRO A 344 10.35 18.66 9.45
CA PRO A 344 10.06 17.37 8.81
C PRO A 344 8.78 16.66 9.32
N TYR A 345 7.81 17.41 9.83
CA TYR A 345 6.58 16.87 10.45
C TYR A 345 5.31 17.29 9.71
N ARG A 346 5.39 17.48 8.38
CA ARG A 346 4.25 17.91 7.56
C ARG A 346 3.07 16.94 7.58
N SER A 347 3.30 15.64 7.82
CA SER A 347 2.21 14.67 7.99
C SER A 347 1.35 14.97 9.21
N LEU A 348 1.98 15.35 10.33
CA LEU A 348 1.28 15.72 11.56
C LEU A 348 0.55 17.05 11.39
N PHE A 349 1.21 18.03 10.78
CA PHE A 349 0.59 19.31 10.43
C PHE A 349 -0.65 19.12 9.54
N MET A 350 -0.53 18.32 8.47
CA MET A 350 -1.64 17.96 7.59
C MET A 350 -2.80 17.31 8.35
N TRP A 351 -2.50 16.42 9.30
CA TRP A 351 -3.53 15.79 10.11
C TRP A 351 -4.34 16.81 10.92
N TYR A 352 -3.66 17.80 11.52
CA TYR A 352 -4.34 18.89 12.20
C TYR A 352 -5.15 19.79 11.27
N MET A 353 -4.76 19.94 10.00
CA MET A 353 -5.57 20.68 9.02
C MET A 353 -6.92 20.00 8.75
N TRP A 354 -7.00 18.66 8.77
CA TRP A 354 -8.31 17.98 8.74
C TRP A 354 -9.18 18.27 9.96
N ARG A 355 -8.56 18.63 11.09
CA ARG A 355 -9.25 18.92 12.36
C ARG A 355 -9.52 20.40 12.58
N TRP A 356 -8.86 21.28 11.81
CA TRP A 356 -8.84 22.71 12.05
C TRP A 356 -10.24 23.32 12.16
N GLU A 357 -11.12 22.97 11.23
CA GLU A 357 -12.49 23.50 11.22
C GLU A 357 -13.42 22.95 12.29
N ASN A 358 -13.01 21.90 12.98
CA ASN A 358 -13.73 21.43 14.15
C ASN A 358 -13.39 22.26 15.40
N VAL A 359 -12.51 23.26 15.29
CA VAL A 359 -12.08 24.14 16.38
C VAL A 359 -12.71 25.52 16.19
N ASP A 360 -13.28 26.07 17.26
CA ASP A 360 -13.70 27.46 17.26
C ASP A 360 -12.47 28.35 17.54
N VAL A 361 -12.01 29.03 16.49
CA VAL A 361 -10.84 29.91 16.55
C VAL A 361 -11.23 31.38 16.77
N ALA A 362 -12.52 31.71 16.87
CA ALA A 362 -12.98 33.08 17.15
C ALA A 362 -12.51 33.55 18.53
N VAL A 363 -12.30 32.62 19.46
CA VAL A 363 -11.81 32.88 20.83
C VAL A 363 -10.36 33.39 20.85
N MET A 364 -9.59 33.21 19.76
CA MET A 364 -8.18 33.63 19.68
C MET A 364 -7.97 35.05 19.13
N GLN A 365 -9.04 35.71 18.67
CA GLN A 365 -8.99 37.07 18.10
C GLN A 365 -9.48 38.16 19.06
N ALA A 366 -9.76 37.80 20.32
CA ALA A 366 -10.04 38.71 21.42
C ALA A 366 -8.76 38.92 22.25
#